data_AF-A0A1S9CNP3-F1
#
_entry.id   AF-A0A1S9CNP3-F1
#
_cell.length_a   1.000
_cell.length_b   1.000
_cell.length_c   1.000
_cell.angle_alpha   90.00
_cell.angle_beta   90.00
_cell.angle_gamma   90.00
#
_symmetry.space_group_name_H-M   'P 1'
#
loop_
_entity.id
_entity.type
_entity.pdbx_description
1 polymer ?
#
loop_
_entity_poly.entity_id
_entity_poly.type
_entity_poly.pdbx_seq_one_letter_code
_entity_poly.pdbx_strand_id
1 'polypeptide(L)'
;MNYGLLSNDDNFTIFEANNKMIRFKTSTKLEKYVDVLEWDNGYLVVIAKYQGLPEMEEYIDLLPILENLYIDAHTFLEPVEEVRIKNVGY
;
A
#
# COMPACT_ATOMS: atom_id res chain seq x y z
N MET A 1 -1.46 14.67 8.27
CA MET A 1 -0.20 14.04 7.86
C MET A 1 -0.29 13.92 6.37
N ASN A 2 0.71 14.40 5.62
CA ASN A 2 0.65 14.42 4.16
C ASN A 2 1.30 13.16 3.57
N TYR A 3 1.20 12.03 4.28
CA TYR A 3 1.77 10.77 3.84
C TYR A 3 0.79 9.63 4.05
N GLY A 4 0.88 8.63 3.18
CA GLY A 4 0.19 7.35 3.28
C GLY A 4 1.07 6.33 4.00
N LEU A 5 0.44 5.35 4.62
CA LEU A 5 1.11 4.21 5.24
C LEU A 5 0.70 2.92 4.55
N LEU A 6 1.69 2.14 4.13
CA LEU A 6 1.51 0.81 3.56
C LEU A 6 1.94 -0.26 4.56
N SER A 7 1.13 -1.29 4.71
CA SER A 7 1.45 -2.50 5.47
C SER A 7 0.65 -3.69 4.94
N ASN A 8 0.84 -4.86 5.55
CA ASN A 8 0.05 -6.04 5.29
C ASN A 8 -0.37 -6.71 6.60
N ASP A 9 -1.51 -7.39 6.54
CA ASP A 9 -2.09 -8.19 7.61
C ASP A 9 -2.71 -9.44 6.97
N ASP A 10 -2.18 -10.60 7.32
CA ASP A 10 -2.50 -11.89 6.69
C ASP A 10 -2.45 -11.83 5.16
N ASN A 11 -3.60 -11.93 4.50
CA ASN A 11 -3.77 -11.92 3.05
C ASN A 11 -4.34 -10.59 2.55
N PHE A 12 -4.11 -9.52 3.30
CA PHE A 12 -4.52 -8.18 2.92
C PHE A 12 -3.33 -7.22 2.93
N THR A 13 -3.31 -6.35 1.93
CA THR A 13 -2.58 -5.10 1.96
C THR A 13 -3.46 -4.06 2.63
N ILE A 14 -2.85 -3.24 3.48
CA ILE A 14 -3.47 -2.14 4.19
C ILE A 14 -2.83 -0.83 3.74
N PHE A 15 -3.65 0.09 3.27
CA PHE A 15 -3.24 1.47 2.98
C PHE A 15 -4.00 2.43 3.88
N GLU A 16 -3.27 3.25 4.66
CA GLU A 16 -3.85 4.25 5.57
C GLU A 16 -3.50 5.65 5.09
N ALA A 17 -4.51 6.48 4.85
CA ALA A 17 -4.38 7.89 4.50
C ALA A 17 -5.65 8.64 4.91
N ASN A 18 -5.54 9.94 5.22
CA ASN A 18 -6.69 10.79 5.55
C ASN A 18 -7.62 10.23 6.63
N ASN A 19 -7.05 9.64 7.69
CA ASN A 19 -7.78 8.96 8.77
C ASN A 19 -8.70 7.81 8.28
N LYS A 20 -8.46 7.28 7.09
CA LYS A 20 -9.11 6.08 6.58
C LYS A 20 -8.07 4.98 6.41
N MET A 21 -8.54 3.76 6.59
CA MET A 21 -7.81 2.53 6.33
C MET A 21 -8.58 1.77 5.26
N ILE A 22 -7.93 1.50 4.13
CA ILE A 22 -8.46 0.60 3.10
C ILE A 22 -7.69 -0.72 3.15
N ARG A 23 -8.41 -1.82 2.91
CA ARG A 23 -7.85 -3.17 2.87
C ARG A 23 -8.24 -3.83 1.57
N PHE A 24 -7.28 -4.45 0.90
CA PHE A 24 -7.51 -5.19 -0.35
C PHE A 24 -6.69 -6.48 -0.35
N LYS A 25 -7.17 -7.49 -1.07
CA LYS A 25 -6.55 -8.81 -1.08
C LYS A 25 -5.16 -8.75 -1.70
N THR A 26 -4.23 -9.46 -1.07
CA THR A 26 -2.90 -9.76 -1.61
C THR A 26 -2.62 -11.26 -1.47
N SER A 27 -1.44 -11.68 -1.91
CA SER A 27 -0.98 -13.06 -1.79
C SER A 27 -0.95 -13.51 -0.34
N THR A 28 -1.38 -14.75 -0.09
CA THR A 28 -1.19 -15.39 1.23
C THR A 28 0.27 -15.68 1.57
N LYS A 29 1.19 -15.47 0.61
CA LYS A 29 2.63 -15.67 0.78
C LYS A 29 3.38 -14.36 1.04
N LEU A 30 2.71 -13.21 1.00
CA LEU A 30 3.35 -11.93 1.31
C LEU A 30 3.73 -11.94 2.80
N GLU A 31 5.02 -11.87 3.10
CA GLU A 31 5.51 -11.73 4.48
C GLU A 31 5.42 -10.28 4.92
N LYS A 32 6.00 -9.37 4.12
CA LYS A 32 5.93 -7.92 4.37
C LYS A 32 6.29 -7.09 3.15
N TYR A 33 5.82 -5.85 3.16
CA TYR A 33 6.45 -4.78 2.38
C TYR A 33 7.71 -4.29 3.11
N VAL A 34 8.77 -4.05 2.34
CA VAL A 34 10.11 -3.71 2.86
C VAL A 34 10.39 -2.24 2.66
N ASP A 35 10.12 -1.71 1.47
CA ASP A 35 10.39 -0.31 1.14
C ASP A 35 9.44 0.20 0.04
N VAL A 36 9.32 1.52 -0.10
CA VAL A 36 8.62 2.19 -1.19
C VAL A 36 9.66 2.82 -2.10
N LEU A 37 9.72 2.36 -3.34
CA LEU A 37 10.64 2.90 -4.36
C LEU A 37 10.04 4.12 -5.06
N GLU A 38 8.73 4.09 -5.34
CA GLU A 38 8.04 5.13 -6.09
C GLU A 38 6.61 5.31 -5.60
N TRP A 39 6.18 6.57 -5.57
CA TRP A 39 4.80 7.00 -5.36
C TRP A 39 4.45 7.98 -6.47
N ASP A 40 3.43 7.64 -7.26
CA ASP A 40 2.85 8.52 -8.29
C ASP A 40 1.33 8.53 -8.17
N ASN A 41 0.82 9.36 -7.25
CA ASN A 41 -0.60 9.74 -7.11
C ASN A 41 -1.62 8.61 -7.29
N GLY A 42 -1.33 7.43 -6.74
CA GLY A 42 -2.17 6.23 -6.84
C GLY A 42 -1.43 5.01 -7.33
N TYR A 43 -0.29 5.18 -7.96
CA TYR A 43 0.61 4.10 -8.34
C TYR A 43 1.77 3.98 -7.35
N LEU A 44 2.07 2.74 -6.95
CA LEU A 44 3.15 2.41 -6.02
C LEU A 44 4.07 1.38 -6.65
N VAL A 45 5.38 1.63 -6.53
CA VAL A 45 6.42 0.60 -6.72
C VAL A 45 7.02 0.33 -5.34
N VAL A 46 6.99 -0.92 -4.91
CA VAL A 46 7.45 -1.33 -3.58
C VAL A 46 8.37 -2.52 -3.66
N ILE A 47 9.26 -2.66 -2.67
CA ILE A 47 9.95 -3.91 -2.42
C ILE A 47 9.07 -4.77 -1.52
N ALA A 48 8.73 -5.96 -2.00
CA ALA A 48 7.94 -6.95 -1.27
C ALA A 48 8.77 -8.20 -0.99
N LYS A 49 8.56 -8.76 0.22
CA LYS A 49 9.15 -10.03 0.64
C LYS A 49 8.08 -11.10 0.66
N TYR A 50 8.29 -12.14 -0.14
CA TYR A 50 7.41 -13.31 -0.19
C TYR A 50 8.08 -14.54 0.42
N GLN A 51 7.25 -15.44 0.96
CA GLN A 51 7.72 -16.68 1.57
C GLN A 51 8.53 -17.52 0.58
N GLY A 52 9.78 -17.78 0.93
CA GLY A 52 10.71 -18.61 0.14
C GLY A 52 11.24 -17.97 -1.14
N LEU A 53 10.97 -16.68 -1.39
CA LEU A 53 11.47 -15.94 -2.55
C LEU A 53 12.40 -14.80 -2.12
N PRO A 54 13.33 -14.34 -2.97
CA PRO A 54 14.05 -13.10 -2.71
C PRO A 54 13.10 -11.90 -2.65
N GLU A 55 13.59 -10.79 -2.10
CA GLU A 55 12.89 -9.50 -2.20
C GLU A 55 12.76 -9.10 -3.67
N MET A 56 11.61 -8.55 -4.05
CA MET A 56 11.30 -8.22 -5.44
C MET A 56 10.39 -6.99 -5.54
N GLU A 57 10.44 -6.33 -6.68
CA GLU A 57 9.54 -5.22 -6.99
C GLU A 57 8.10 -5.72 -7.18
N GLU A 58 7.17 -5.00 -6.57
CA GLU A 58 5.74 -5.18 -6.75
C GLU A 58 5.09 -3.83 -7.08
N TYR A 59 4.12 -3.88 -7.99
CA TYR A 59 3.42 -2.73 -8.53
C TYR A 59 1.98 -2.75 -8.03
N ILE A 60 1.53 -1.66 -7.40
CA ILE A 60 0.19 -1.55 -6.83
C ILE A 60 -0.49 -0.33 -7.43
N ASP A 61 -1.64 -0.54 -8.07
CA ASP A 61 -2.52 0.53 -8.53
C ASP A 61 -3.71 0.69 -7.58
N LEU A 62 -3.73 1.81 -6.86
CA LEU A 62 -4.78 2.14 -5.91
C LEU A 62 -6.04 2.67 -6.59
N LEU A 63 -5.99 3.17 -7.84
CA LEU A 63 -7.15 3.81 -8.46
C LEU A 63 -8.32 2.81 -8.62
N PRO A 64 -8.14 1.62 -9.22
CA PRO A 64 -9.23 0.65 -9.33
C PRO A 64 -9.72 0.13 -7.97
N ILE A 65 -8.84 0.08 -6.96
CA ILE A 65 -9.19 -0.36 -5.61
C ILE A 65 -10.12 0.67 -4.95
N LEU A 66 -9.78 1.96 -5.06
CA LEU A 66 -10.57 3.06 -4.52
C LEU A 66 -11.92 3.19 -5.24
N GLU A 67 -11.93 3.06 -6.57
CA GLU A 67 -13.16 3.08 -7.37
C GLU A 67 -14.13 1.96 -6.97
N ASN A 68 -13.63 0.74 -6.78
CA ASN A 68 -14.44 -0.41 -6.34
C ASN A 68 -15.00 -0.22 -4.92
N LEU A 69 -14.36 0.61 -4.10
CA LEU A 69 -14.82 0.99 -2.77
C LEU A 69 -15.74 2.23 -2.79
N TYR A 70 -16.08 2.75 -3.97
CA TYR A 70 -16.84 4.00 -4.15
C TYR A 70 -16.17 5.21 -3.48
N ILE A 71 -14.84 5.24 -3.48
CA ILE A 71 -14.01 6.35 -2.98
C ILE A 71 -13.51 7.16 -4.17
N ASP A 72 -13.70 8.47 -4.13
CA ASP A 72 -13.10 9.39 -5.09
C ASP A 72 -11.58 9.39 -4.93
N ALA A 73 -10.88 8.75 -5.86
CA ALA A 73 -9.45 8.52 -5.76
C ALA A 73 -8.64 9.83 -5.76
N HIS A 74 -9.05 10.80 -6.59
CA HIS A 74 -8.37 12.10 -6.67
C HIS A 74 -8.41 12.82 -5.33
N THR A 75 -9.60 13.02 -4.76
CA THR A 75 -9.77 13.71 -3.47
C THR A 75 -9.11 12.92 -2.34
N PHE A 76 -9.14 11.59 -2.40
CA PHE A 76 -8.53 10.74 -1.38
C PHE A 76 -7.00 10.74 -1.43
N LEU A 77 -6.38 10.89 -2.60
CA LEU A 77 -4.93 10.80 -2.76
C LEU A 77 -4.24 12.15 -2.88
N GLU A 78 -4.95 13.22 -3.25
CA GLU A 78 -4.43 14.59 -3.37
C GLU A 78 -3.57 15.05 -2.16
N PRO A 79 -3.94 14.81 -0.90
CA PRO A 79 -3.12 15.25 0.24
C PRO A 79 -1.95 14.30 0.56
N VAL A 80 -1.75 13.22 -0.19
CA VAL A 80 -0.68 12.23 0.03
C VAL A 80 0.53 12.57 -0.84
N GLU A 81 1.54 13.17 -0.22
CA GLU A 81 2.79 13.58 -0.88
C GLU A 81 3.81 12.43 -0.98
N GLU A 82 3.74 11.46 -0.07
CA GLU A 82 4.63 10.29 -0.04
C GLU A 82 3.93 9.07 0.61
N VAL A 83 4.47 7.87 0.41
CA VAL A 83 4.00 6.65 1.08
C VAL A 83 5.15 5.99 1.81
N ARG A 84 4.89 5.50 3.02
CA ARG A 84 5.90 4.88 3.90
C ARG A 84 5.44 3.52 4.37
N ILE A 85 6.39 2.63 4.64
CA ILE A 85 6.09 1.35 5.29
C ILE A 85 5.78 1.58 6.76
N LYS A 86 4.63 1.07 7.21
CA LYS A 86 4.25 1.07 8.62
C LYS A 86 4.97 -0.07 9.33
N ASN A 87 6.04 0.26 10.03
CA ASN A 87 6.74 -0.69 10.90
C ASN A 87 5.87 -1.01 12.12
N VAL A 88 5.29 -2.22 12.14
CA VAL A 88 4.68 -2.76 13.36
C VAL A 88 5.82 -3.33 14.21
N GLY A 89 6.39 -2.50 15.07
CA GLY A 89 7.45 -2.93 16.00
C GLY A 89 6.93 -3.98 16.98
N TYR A 90 7.71 -5.04 17.17
CA TYR A 90 7.61 -5.95 18.32
C TYR A 90 8.71 -5.59 19.33
#